data_AF-A0A844ENB8-F1
#
_entry.id   AF-A0A844ENB8-F1
#
_cell.length_a   1.000
_cell.length_b   1.000
_cell.length_c   1.000
_cell.angle_alpha   90.00
_cell.angle_beta   90.00
_cell.angle_gamma   90.00
#
_symmetry.space_group_name_H-M   'P 1'
#
loop_
_entity.id
_entity.type
_entity.pdbx_description
1 polymer ?
#
loop_
_entity_poly.entity_id
_entity_poly.type
_entity_poly.pdbx_seq_one_letter_code
_entity_poly.pdbx_strand_id
1 'polypeptide(L)'
;MSYASEVKKELTSLTVHRDNAKAELMALIRINGSLSISNHHFVLNVSSENPAIARRMYKLLSKFYGITGELSVRRKMKLKKNNLYILRVENKATFLLDDLGIFDGASIVERVPNHMLTEDAQIRSYLRGAFLASGSVNNPETSRYHLEIYSLYENHNEMIMEMMNQYGLKARTTQ
;
A
#
# COMPACT_ATOMS: atom_id res chain seq x y z
N MET A 1 -6.48 6.60 20.43
CA MET A 1 -5.89 6.29 19.12
C MET A 1 -4.44 5.90 19.37
N SER A 2 -3.83 5.03 18.55
CA SER A 2 -2.39 4.76 18.66
C SER A 2 -1.60 5.86 17.95
N TYR A 3 -0.35 6.08 18.34
CA TYR A 3 0.54 7.03 17.65
C TYR A 3 0.67 6.71 16.15
N ALA A 4 0.83 5.43 15.80
CA ALA A 4 0.80 5.00 14.40
C ALA A 4 -0.49 5.42 13.64
N SER A 5 -1.65 5.41 14.30
CA SER A 5 -2.90 5.86 13.67
C SER A 5 -2.89 7.36 13.37
N GLU A 6 -2.24 8.17 14.20
CA GLU A 6 -2.11 9.62 14.01
C GLU A 6 -1.15 9.92 12.86
N VAL A 7 0.02 9.28 12.84
CA VAL A 7 0.98 9.39 11.74
C VAL A 7 0.35 8.97 10.41
N LYS A 8 -0.38 7.85 10.36
CA LYS A 8 -1.09 7.42 9.13
C LYS A 8 -2.14 8.44 8.69
N LYS A 9 -2.87 9.05 9.63
CA LYS A 9 -3.86 10.09 9.32
C LYS A 9 -3.20 11.31 8.68
N GLU A 10 -2.08 11.77 9.23
CA GLU A 10 -1.29 12.86 8.67
C GLU A 10 -0.78 12.53 7.26
N LEU A 11 -0.16 11.36 7.08
CA LEU A 11 0.35 10.93 5.77
C LEU A 11 -0.76 10.86 4.71
N THR A 12 -2.01 10.55 5.11
CA THR A 12 -3.12 10.51 4.15
C THR A 12 -3.57 11.86 3.62
N SER A 13 -3.20 12.98 4.26
CA SER A 13 -3.57 14.33 3.84
C SER A 13 -2.58 14.93 2.83
N LEU A 14 -1.39 14.34 2.69
CA LEU A 14 -0.34 14.85 1.81
C LEU A 14 -0.79 14.90 0.34
N THR A 15 -0.58 16.04 -0.31
CA THR A 15 -0.77 16.17 -1.76
C THR A 15 0.44 15.59 -2.49
N VAL A 16 0.17 14.80 -3.53
CA VAL A 16 1.21 14.12 -4.32
C VAL A 16 0.94 14.32 -5.81
N HIS A 17 2.01 14.32 -6.61
CA HIS A 17 1.96 14.31 -8.07
C HIS A 17 1.80 12.88 -8.62
N ARG A 18 1.61 12.75 -9.93
CA ARG A 18 1.25 11.48 -10.60
C ARG A 18 2.21 10.34 -10.28
N ASP A 19 3.51 10.52 -10.42
CA ASP A 19 4.48 9.43 -10.24
C ASP A 19 4.62 9.01 -8.76
N ASN A 20 4.49 9.97 -7.85
CA ASN A 20 4.45 9.72 -6.42
C ASN A 20 3.17 9.00 -5.98
N ALA A 21 2.04 9.34 -6.61
CA ALA A 21 0.77 8.63 -6.40
C ALA A 21 0.85 7.20 -6.92
N LYS A 22 1.47 7.00 -8.09
CA LYS A 22 1.74 5.67 -8.66
C LYS A 22 2.59 4.84 -7.70
N ALA A 23 3.73 5.35 -7.24
CA ALA A 23 4.59 4.66 -6.28
C ALA A 23 3.87 4.28 -4.97
N GLU A 24 3.03 5.17 -4.45
CA GLU A 24 2.26 4.87 -3.24
C GLU A 24 1.18 3.80 -3.47
N LEU A 25 0.45 3.88 -4.58
CA LEU A 25 -0.54 2.88 -4.98
C LEU A 25 0.11 1.50 -5.21
N MET A 26 1.31 1.46 -5.79
CA MET A 26 2.08 0.24 -5.97
C MET A 26 2.25 -0.50 -4.63
N ALA A 27 2.72 0.19 -3.60
CA ALA A 27 2.92 -0.42 -2.28
C ALA A 27 1.60 -0.84 -1.61
N LEU A 28 0.59 0.03 -1.63
CA LEU A 28 -0.72 -0.25 -1.02
C LEU A 28 -1.39 -1.49 -1.64
N ILE A 29 -1.37 -1.60 -2.96
CA ILE A 29 -1.98 -2.70 -3.70
C ILE A 29 -1.14 -3.97 -3.55
N ARG A 30 0.19 -3.90 -3.57
CA ARG A 30 1.06 -5.07 -3.41
C ARG A 30 0.94 -5.72 -2.04
N ILE A 31 0.70 -4.93 -0.97
CA ILE A 31 0.63 -5.43 0.40
C ILE A 31 -0.79 -5.85 0.80
N ASN A 32 -1.80 -5.04 0.46
CA ASN A 32 -3.18 -5.26 0.93
C ASN A 32 -4.17 -5.66 -0.18
N GLY A 33 -3.68 -5.81 -1.42
CA GLY A 33 -4.47 -6.22 -2.57
C GLY A 33 -4.70 -7.73 -2.61
N SER A 34 -5.87 -8.12 -3.08
CA SER A 34 -6.20 -9.48 -3.45
C SER A 34 -6.87 -9.50 -4.81
N LEU A 35 -6.54 -10.51 -5.60
CA LEU A 35 -7.06 -10.70 -6.95
C LEU A 35 -8.00 -11.87 -6.96
N SER A 36 -9.15 -11.68 -7.59
CA SER A 36 -10.09 -12.75 -7.93
C SER A 36 -10.46 -12.64 -9.40
N ILE A 37 -10.91 -13.74 -9.98
CA ILE A 37 -11.45 -13.75 -11.34
C ILE A 37 -12.97 -13.78 -11.24
N SER A 38 -13.64 -12.89 -11.98
CA SER A 38 -15.09 -12.87 -12.12
C SER A 38 -15.43 -12.60 -13.58
N ASN A 39 -16.31 -13.42 -14.18
CA ASN A 39 -16.68 -13.32 -15.59
C ASN A 39 -15.47 -13.22 -16.54
N HIS A 40 -14.43 -14.04 -16.30
CA HIS A 40 -13.15 -14.04 -17.04
C HIS A 40 -12.32 -12.75 -16.93
N HIS A 41 -12.69 -11.81 -16.06
CA HIS A 41 -11.95 -10.57 -15.83
C HIS A 41 -11.32 -10.56 -14.44
N PHE A 42 -10.17 -9.89 -14.30
CA PHE A 42 -9.59 -9.64 -12.98
C PHE A 42 -10.42 -8.62 -12.19
N VAL A 43 -10.63 -8.94 -10.92
CA VAL A 43 -11.22 -8.06 -9.92
C VAL A 43 -10.18 -7.85 -8.83
N LEU A 44 -9.72 -6.62 -8.68
CA LEU A 44 -8.81 -6.22 -7.62
C LEU A 44 -9.62 -5.73 -6.41
N ASN A 45 -9.36 -6.31 -5.24
CA ASN A 45 -9.86 -5.80 -3.96
C ASN A 45 -8.69 -5.32 -3.13
N VAL A 46 -8.74 -4.10 -2.63
CA VAL A 46 -7.73 -3.57 -1.70
C VAL A 46 -8.41 -3.23 -0.39
N SER A 47 -7.92 -3.80 0.70
CA SER A 47 -8.56 -3.65 2.00
C SER A 47 -7.74 -2.84 3.01
N SER A 48 -8.43 -2.12 3.89
CA SER A 48 -7.79 -1.41 5.01
C SER A 48 -8.73 -1.31 6.19
N GLU A 49 -8.20 -1.40 7.41
CA GLU A 49 -8.95 -1.09 8.64
C GLU A 49 -9.04 0.42 8.89
N ASN A 50 -8.29 1.24 8.15
CA ASN A 50 -8.29 2.69 8.29
C ASN A 50 -9.11 3.35 7.15
N PRO A 51 -10.22 4.04 7.46
CA PRO A 51 -11.06 4.69 6.44
C PRO A 51 -10.34 5.81 5.68
N ALA A 52 -9.34 6.46 6.29
CA ALA A 52 -8.58 7.52 5.62
C ALA A 52 -7.72 6.95 4.49
N ILE A 53 -7.16 5.75 4.68
CA ILE A 53 -6.35 5.06 3.66
C ILE A 53 -7.23 4.61 2.50
N ALA A 54 -8.41 4.04 2.79
CA ALA A 54 -9.36 3.64 1.75
C ALA A 54 -9.82 4.84 0.89
N ARG A 55 -10.15 5.97 1.53
CA ARG A 55 -10.47 7.21 0.81
C ARG A 55 -9.30 7.75 0.00
N ARG A 56 -8.08 7.64 0.52
CA ARG A 56 -6.87 8.06 -0.19
C ARG A 56 -6.65 7.24 -1.46
N MET A 57 -6.72 5.92 -1.38
CA MET A 57 -6.61 5.04 -2.57
C MET A 57 -7.66 5.40 -3.61
N TYR A 58 -8.93 5.56 -3.19
CA TYR A 58 -10.00 5.98 -4.09
C TYR A 58 -9.69 7.31 -4.80
N LYS A 59 -9.23 8.33 -4.05
CA LYS A 59 -8.87 9.64 -4.62
C LYS A 59 -7.69 9.54 -5.59
N LEU A 60 -6.64 8.78 -5.26
CA LEU A 60 -5.46 8.63 -6.13
C LEU A 60 -5.82 7.90 -7.42
N LEU A 61 -6.60 6.82 -7.34
CA LEU A 61 -7.08 6.07 -8.51
C LEU A 61 -7.99 6.92 -9.40
N SER A 62 -8.95 7.62 -8.80
CA SER A 62 -9.85 8.51 -9.56
C SER A 62 -9.07 9.62 -10.25
N LYS A 63 -8.16 10.29 -9.54
CA LYS A 63 -7.40 11.43 -10.06
C LYS A 63 -6.37 11.07 -11.14
N PHE A 64 -5.63 9.98 -10.96
CA PHE A 64 -4.47 9.68 -11.82
C PHE A 64 -4.68 8.54 -12.80
N TYR A 65 -5.68 7.69 -12.58
CA TYR A 65 -6.00 6.56 -13.45
C TYR A 65 -7.39 6.68 -14.10
N GLY A 66 -8.23 7.63 -13.65
CA GLY A 66 -9.62 7.71 -14.09
C GLY A 66 -10.40 6.43 -13.76
N ILE A 67 -10.04 5.76 -12.66
CA ILE A 67 -10.68 4.54 -12.17
C ILE A 67 -11.54 4.90 -10.97
N THR A 68 -12.84 4.65 -11.08
CA THR A 68 -13.80 4.78 -9.98
C THR A 68 -14.08 3.38 -9.43
N GLY A 69 -13.43 3.04 -8.31
CA GLY A 69 -13.70 1.77 -7.61
C GLY A 69 -14.95 1.83 -6.73
N GLU A 70 -15.51 0.68 -6.40
CA GLU A 70 -16.61 0.54 -5.45
C GLU A 70 -16.03 0.46 -4.03
N LEU A 71 -16.40 1.40 -3.15
CA LEU A 71 -15.99 1.37 -1.75
C LEU A 71 -17.10 0.74 -0.91
N SER A 72 -16.81 -0.41 -0.28
CA SER A 72 -17.72 -1.10 0.62
C SER A 72 -17.14 -1.21 2.03
N VAL A 73 -18.01 -1.40 3.02
CA VAL A 73 -17.63 -1.60 4.41
C VAL A 73 -18.17 -2.94 4.88
N ARG A 74 -17.28 -3.80 5.37
CA ARG A 74 -17.64 -5.08 5.97
C ARG A 74 -17.23 -5.08 7.44
N ARG A 75 -18.14 -5.48 8.33
CA ARG A 75 -17.81 -5.67 9.75
C ARG A 75 -17.12 -7.01 9.94
N LYS A 76 -15.93 -7.04 10.55
CA LYS A 76 -15.33 -8.31 10.98
C LYS A 76 -16.18 -8.90 12.13
N MET A 77 -16.57 -10.18 11.97
CA MET A 77 -17.43 -10.89 12.94
C MET A 77 -16.64 -11.53 14.10
N LYS A 78 -15.30 -11.64 13.99
CA LYS A 78 -14.39 -12.17 15.03
C LYS A 78 -13.49 -11.05 15.59
N LEU A 79 -12.74 -11.37 16.67
CA LEU A 79 -11.94 -10.50 17.55
C LEU A 79 -11.47 -9.17 16.92
N LYS A 80 -11.81 -8.08 17.64
CA LYS A 80 -11.83 -6.67 17.23
C LYS A 80 -12.86 -6.42 16.12
N LYS A 81 -14.06 -5.96 16.54
CA LYS A 81 -15.24 -5.59 15.71
C LYS A 81 -14.96 -4.37 14.80
N ASN A 82 -13.80 -4.34 14.16
CA ASN A 82 -13.36 -3.25 13.31
C ASN A 82 -14.06 -3.33 11.95
N ASN A 83 -14.33 -2.17 11.38
CA ASN A 83 -14.77 -2.06 10.00
C ASN A 83 -13.59 -2.33 9.08
N LEU A 84 -13.80 -3.20 8.10
CA LEU A 84 -12.90 -3.40 6.98
C LEU A 84 -13.45 -2.63 5.78
N TYR A 85 -12.68 -1.67 5.30
CA TYR A 85 -13.00 -0.88 4.11
C TYR A 85 -12.37 -1.59 2.91
N ILE A 86 -13.18 -1.94 1.93
CA ILE A 86 -12.74 -2.69 0.75
C ILE A 86 -13.02 -1.82 -0.48
N LEU A 87 -11.95 -1.45 -1.17
CA LEU A 87 -12.00 -0.79 -2.46
C LEU A 87 -11.90 -1.86 -3.56
N ARG A 88 -12.99 -2.02 -4.31
CA ARG A 88 -13.09 -2.99 -5.40
C ARG A 88 -12.92 -2.29 -6.74
N VAL A 89 -12.01 -2.79 -7.57
CA VAL A 89 -11.72 -2.32 -8.92
C VAL A 89 -11.93 -3.48 -9.88
N GLU A 90 -13.00 -3.41 -10.66
CA GLU A 90 -13.33 -4.39 -11.70
C GLU A 90 -12.93 -3.86 -13.08
N ASN A 91 -13.33 -2.63 -13.40
CA ASN A 91 -12.96 -1.97 -14.63
C ASN A 91 -11.48 -1.56 -14.63
N LYS A 92 -10.76 -1.88 -15.71
CA LYS A 92 -9.33 -1.56 -15.91
C LYS A 92 -8.39 -2.17 -14.86
N ALA A 93 -8.80 -3.22 -14.14
CA ALA A 93 -7.97 -3.87 -13.13
C ALA A 93 -6.64 -4.37 -13.72
N THR A 94 -6.68 -5.10 -14.84
CA THR A 94 -5.46 -5.59 -15.52
C THR A 94 -4.53 -4.45 -15.92
N PHE A 95 -5.07 -3.39 -16.53
CA PHE A 95 -4.30 -2.19 -16.90
C PHE A 95 -3.63 -1.54 -15.68
N LEU A 96 -4.36 -1.43 -14.57
CA LEU A 96 -3.81 -0.87 -13.34
C LEU A 96 -2.68 -1.75 -12.79
N LEU A 97 -2.84 -3.07 -12.75
CA LEU A 97 -1.85 -3.98 -12.21
C LEU A 97 -0.57 -4.01 -13.06
N ASP A 98 -0.71 -3.97 -14.38
CA ASP A 98 0.38 -3.90 -15.35
C ASP A 98 1.14 -2.56 -15.20
N ASP A 99 0.43 -1.43 -15.21
CA ASP A 99 1.06 -0.11 -15.03
C ASP A 99 1.79 0.01 -13.69
N LEU A 100 1.30 -0.64 -12.63
CA LEU A 100 1.93 -0.67 -11.30
C LEU A 100 3.06 -1.71 -11.17
N GLY A 101 3.35 -2.50 -12.20
CA GLY A 101 4.35 -3.57 -12.16
C GLY A 101 4.03 -4.63 -11.10
N ILE A 102 2.76 -4.94 -10.91
CA ILE A 102 2.28 -5.96 -9.97
C ILE A 102 1.96 -7.28 -10.70
N PHE A 103 1.61 -7.19 -11.98
CA PHE A 103 1.29 -8.34 -12.81
C PHE A 103 2.10 -8.25 -14.11
N ASP A 104 2.75 -9.34 -14.50
CA ASP A 104 3.61 -9.42 -15.70
C ASP A 104 2.93 -10.11 -16.90
N GLY A 105 1.63 -10.38 -16.79
CA GLY A 105 0.86 -11.14 -17.79
C GLY A 105 0.66 -12.61 -17.43
N ALA A 106 1.52 -13.17 -16.56
CA ALA A 106 1.45 -14.57 -16.15
C ALA A 106 1.31 -14.74 -14.63
N SER A 107 1.99 -13.89 -13.85
CA SER A 107 2.15 -14.05 -12.41
C SER A 107 2.18 -12.71 -11.68
N ILE A 108 2.05 -12.78 -10.35
CA ILE A 108 2.26 -11.62 -9.49
C ILE A 108 3.75 -11.45 -9.25
N VAL A 109 4.25 -10.25 -9.57
CA VAL A 109 5.64 -9.89 -9.33
C VAL A 109 5.80 -9.51 -7.86
N GLU A 110 6.74 -10.11 -7.14
CA GLU A 110 6.91 -9.83 -5.70
C GLU A 110 7.69 -8.53 -5.45
N ARG A 111 8.73 -8.26 -6.25
CA ARG A 111 9.53 -7.04 -6.18
C ARG A 111 9.02 -6.00 -7.18
N VAL A 112 9.23 -4.73 -6.85
CA VAL A 112 9.04 -3.65 -7.82
C VAL A 112 10.15 -3.73 -8.88
N PRO A 113 9.81 -3.66 -10.18
CA PRO A 113 10.83 -3.60 -11.22
C PRO A 113 11.76 -2.39 -11.07
N ASN A 114 13.07 -2.60 -11.24
CA ASN A 114 14.12 -1.60 -10.98
C ASN A 114 13.95 -0.27 -11.74
N HIS A 115 13.24 -0.27 -12.87
CA HIS A 115 13.04 0.92 -13.71
C HIS A 115 11.86 1.79 -13.28
N MET A 116 11.08 1.41 -12.27
CA MET A 116 9.84 2.12 -11.89
C MET A 116 10.01 3.18 -10.80
N LEU A 117 10.99 3.01 -9.90
CA LEU A 117 11.22 3.90 -8.75
C LEU A 117 12.62 4.51 -8.87
N THR A 118 12.81 5.37 -9.85
CA THR A 118 14.11 5.95 -10.21
C THR A 118 14.44 7.23 -9.44
N GLU A 119 13.42 7.95 -8.97
CA GLU A 119 13.57 9.22 -8.24
C GLU A 119 13.39 9.04 -6.73
N ASP A 120 14.15 9.79 -5.93
CA ASP A 120 14.05 9.80 -4.45
C ASP A 120 12.60 9.97 -3.97
N ALA A 121 11.87 10.92 -4.56
CA ALA A 121 10.48 11.19 -4.19
C ALA A 121 9.56 9.98 -4.39
N GLN A 122 9.80 9.17 -5.42
CA GLN A 122 9.03 7.95 -5.68
C GLN A 122 9.33 6.89 -4.63
N ILE A 123 10.60 6.71 -4.24
CA ILE A 123 11.02 5.77 -3.18
C ILE A 123 10.37 6.16 -1.85
N ARG A 124 10.41 7.45 -1.48
CA ARG A 124 9.73 7.98 -0.27
C ARG A 124 8.22 7.74 -0.33
N SER A 125 7.61 7.89 -1.51
CA SER A 125 6.18 7.64 -1.72
C SER A 125 5.82 6.15 -1.65
N TYR A 126 6.70 5.27 -2.13
CA TYR A 126 6.56 3.82 -1.97
C TYR A 126 6.61 3.43 -0.49
N LEU A 127 7.63 3.89 0.24
CA LEU A 127 7.76 3.65 1.68
C LEU A 127 6.57 4.20 2.48
N ARG A 128 6.04 5.37 2.10
CA ARG A 128 4.78 5.90 2.67
C ARG A 128 3.63 4.94 2.41
N GLY A 129 3.44 4.47 1.18
CA GLY A 129 2.39 3.50 0.83
C GLY A 129 2.52 2.20 1.61
N ALA A 130 3.75 1.70 1.78
CA ALA A 130 4.04 0.49 2.54
C ALA A 130 3.72 0.67 4.04
N PHE A 131 4.13 1.79 4.62
CA PHE A 131 3.78 2.13 6.00
C PHE A 131 2.26 2.31 6.20
N LEU A 132 1.57 2.95 5.25
CA LEU A 132 0.12 3.06 5.29
C LEU A 132 -0.54 1.66 5.28
N ALA A 133 -0.12 0.78 4.37
CA ALA A 133 -0.68 -0.55 4.19
C ALA A 133 -0.58 -1.41 5.46
N SER A 134 0.62 -1.50 6.05
CA SER A 134 0.93 -2.49 7.08
C SER A 134 1.96 -2.04 8.12
N GLY A 135 2.37 -0.76 8.10
CA GLY A 135 3.38 -0.26 9.02
C GLY A 135 2.87 0.07 10.42
N SER A 136 3.78 0.09 11.39
CA SER A 136 3.55 0.54 12.76
C SER A 136 4.76 1.33 13.25
N VAL A 137 4.52 2.28 14.15
CA VAL A 137 5.56 3.09 14.78
C VAL A 137 5.15 3.43 16.20
N ASN A 138 6.09 3.30 17.14
CA ASN A 138 5.88 3.69 18.54
C ASN A 138 5.96 5.21 18.71
N ASN A 139 5.34 5.73 19.77
CA ASN A 139 5.51 7.14 20.12
C ASN A 139 7.00 7.38 20.48
N PRO A 140 7.71 8.29 19.79
CA PRO A 140 9.11 8.62 20.08
C PRO A 140 9.32 9.27 21.44
N GLU A 141 8.27 9.72 22.12
CA GLU A 141 8.34 10.18 23.52
C GLU A 141 8.55 9.02 24.51
N THR A 142 8.46 7.77 24.05
CA THR A 142 8.75 6.57 24.85
C THR A 142 10.15 6.04 24.56
N SER A 143 10.72 5.28 25.52
CA SER A 143 12.07 4.71 25.37
C SER A 143 12.19 3.58 24.33
N ARG A 144 11.09 3.14 23.72
CA ARG A 144 11.06 2.02 22.78
C ARG A 144 10.92 2.51 21.35
N TYR A 145 12.01 2.94 20.75
CA TYR A 145 12.06 3.28 19.33
C TYR A 145 11.86 2.03 18.48
N HIS A 146 10.76 2.01 17.75
CA HIS A 146 10.41 0.90 16.89
C HIS A 146 9.57 1.41 15.72
N LEU A 147 9.97 1.04 14.52
CA LEU A 147 9.21 1.19 13.29
C LEU A 147 9.32 -0.12 12.52
N GLU A 148 8.19 -0.61 12.05
CA GLU A 148 8.09 -1.86 11.29
C GLU A 148 7.15 -1.68 10.10
N ILE A 149 7.39 -2.45 9.06
CA ILE A 149 6.51 -2.62 7.90
C ILE A 149 6.42 -4.11 7.62
N TYR A 150 5.21 -4.65 7.60
CA TYR A 150 4.99 -6.06 7.34
C TYR A 150 4.64 -6.32 5.86
N SER A 151 5.24 -7.33 5.25
CA SER A 151 4.76 -7.90 4.01
C SER A 151 4.80 -9.43 4.04
N LEU A 152 3.94 -10.04 3.22
CA LEU A 152 3.79 -11.49 3.14
C LEU A 152 5.00 -12.16 2.47
N TYR A 153 5.60 -11.51 1.47
CA TYR A 153 6.67 -12.07 0.65
C TYR A 153 8.04 -11.62 1.16
N GLU A 154 8.96 -12.58 1.37
CA GLU A 154 10.32 -12.32 1.84
C GLU A 154 11.08 -11.38 0.89
N ASN A 155 11.04 -11.65 -0.41
CA ASN A 155 11.66 -10.79 -1.44
C ASN A 155 11.16 -9.34 -1.39
N HIS A 156 9.89 -9.14 -1.03
CA HIS A 156 9.32 -7.80 -0.89
C HIS A 156 9.79 -7.11 0.40
N ASN A 157 9.91 -7.85 1.51
CA ASN A 157 10.48 -7.34 2.75
C ASN A 157 11.95 -6.91 2.58
N GLU A 158 12.75 -7.71 1.86
CA GLU A 158 14.14 -7.36 1.53
C GLU A 158 14.22 -6.06 0.71
N MET A 159 13.38 -5.93 -0.32
CA MET A 159 13.33 -4.71 -1.12
C MET A 159 12.95 -3.47 -0.28
N ILE A 160 11.97 -3.58 0.62
CA ILE A 160 11.61 -2.48 1.52
C ILE A 160 12.79 -2.15 2.45
N MET A 161 13.48 -3.15 2.99
CA MET A 161 14.67 -2.97 3.83
C MET A 161 15.78 -2.22 3.06
N GLU A 162 16.06 -2.62 1.81
CA GLU A 162 17.02 -1.95 0.94
C GLU A 162 16.64 -0.47 0.75
N MET A 163 15.38 -0.18 0.42
CA MET A 163 14.87 1.21 0.28
C MET A 163 15.00 2.01 1.57
N MET A 164 14.68 1.44 2.72
CA MET A 164 14.84 2.11 4.02
C MET A 164 16.31 2.41 4.32
N ASN A 165 17.22 1.51 3.93
CA ASN A 165 18.65 1.66 4.17
C ASN A 165 19.33 2.66 3.26
N GLN A 166 18.72 3.06 2.13
CA GLN A 166 19.17 4.22 1.35
C GLN A 166 19.15 5.51 2.18
N TYR A 167 18.30 5.59 3.21
CA TYR A 167 18.21 6.73 4.14
C TYR A 167 18.99 6.50 5.45
N GLY A 168 19.84 5.48 5.53
CA GLY A 168 20.65 5.20 6.71
C GLY A 168 19.88 4.71 7.94
N LEU A 169 18.65 4.18 7.76
CA LEU A 169 17.78 3.76 8.85
C LEU A 169 18.22 2.46 9.55
N LYS A 170 19.22 1.74 9.00
CA LYS A 170 19.75 0.47 9.54
C LYS A 170 18.66 -0.57 9.79
N ALA A 171 17.66 -0.62 8.92
CA ALA A 171 16.57 -1.58 8.93
C ALA A 171 17.08 -3.02 8.77
N ARG A 172 16.36 -3.96 9.36
CA ARG A 172 16.60 -5.41 9.29
C ARG A 172 15.28 -6.13 9.02
N THR A 173 15.34 -7.27 8.34
CA THR A 173 14.21 -8.20 8.22
C THR A 173 14.19 -9.18 9.39
N THR A 174 13.00 -9.62 9.78
CA THR A 174 12.78 -10.66 10.79
C THR A 174 11.74 -11.64 10.26
N GLN A 175 11.93 -12.94 10.51
CA GLN A 175 11.01 -14.01 10.15
C GLN A 175 9.98 -14.27 11.24
#